data_AF-A0A2G1MHK8-F1
#
_entry.id   AF-A0A2G1MHK8-F1
#
_cell.length_a   1.000
_cell.length_b   1.000
_cell.length_c   1.000
_cell.angle_alpha   90.00
_cell.angle_beta   90.00
_cell.angle_gamma   90.00
#
_symmetry.space_group_name_H-M   'P 1'
#
loop_
_entity.id
_entity.type
_entity.pdbx_description
1 polymer ?
#
loop_
_entity_poly.entity_id
_entity_poly.type
_entity_poly.pdbx_seq_one_letter_code
_entity_poly.pdbx_strand_id
1 'polypeptide(L)'
;MTVSRQLARQEAAPALLRLHRSLSRLDSVLHVMNTGAHPDDEQSGLLAWLRFGRGLRVTVACSTRGEGGQNILDGARGAALGLLRSREMEEAARVLDADVAWLGHGPDDPVHDFGFSKDGDDTFARWGEDRIVERLVRAYRAARPDIVIPTFLDVPGQHGHHRAMTRAAQTALALAADPGAFPEQGLAPWRVAKFYLPAWSGGGGTYDDELPPPETTLTETVAGRDPATGADYARIGEWSRARHASQGMGRWHEVPARSWNLHLVDGSQESAITEGLPATLEELAALAGPAAGALTEAARAVSAARRAFPDRALLPGALA
;
A
#
# COMPACT_ATOMS: atom_id res chain seq x y z
N MET A 1 21.25 12.19 15.19
CA MET A 1 20.63 12.89 14.05
C MET A 1 21.29 14.25 13.91
N THR A 2 21.66 14.72 12.71
CA THR A 2 22.36 16.01 12.55
C THR A 2 21.39 17.19 12.61
N VAL A 3 21.86 18.36 13.05
CA VAL A 3 21.07 19.61 13.11
C VAL A 3 20.47 19.94 11.74
N SER A 4 21.25 19.84 10.66
CA SER A 4 20.76 20.09 9.30
C SER A 4 19.61 19.18 8.89
N ARG A 5 19.61 17.90 9.30
CA ARG A 5 18.49 16.98 9.05
C ARG A 5 17.25 17.36 9.87
N GLN A 6 17.41 17.84 11.10
CA GLN A 6 16.29 18.29 11.92
C GLN A 6 15.63 19.54 11.32
N LEU A 7 16.44 20.52 10.91
CA LEU A 7 15.97 21.74 10.25
C LEU A 7 15.21 21.40 8.94
N ALA A 8 15.80 20.58 8.07
CA ALA A 8 15.15 20.16 6.83
C ALA A 8 13.83 19.41 7.05
N ARG A 9 13.75 18.56 8.10
CA ARG A 9 12.50 17.87 8.46
C ARG A 9 11.42 18.83 8.97
N GLN A 10 11.80 19.86 9.73
CA GLN A 10 10.86 20.86 10.21
C GLN A 10 10.33 21.72 9.05
N GLU A 11 11.21 22.11 8.12
CA GLU A 11 10.86 22.88 6.93
C GLU A 11 9.95 22.10 5.98
N ALA A 12 10.25 20.81 5.74
CA ALA A 12 9.49 19.96 4.82
C ALA A 12 8.07 19.60 5.30
N ALA A 13 7.76 19.80 6.58
CA ALA A 13 6.48 19.41 7.16
C ALA A 13 5.90 20.53 8.03
N PRO A 14 5.48 21.67 7.45
CA PRO A 14 4.92 22.78 8.21
C PRO A 14 3.66 22.36 8.99
N ALA A 15 3.36 23.08 10.07
CA ALA A 15 2.29 22.69 11.00
C ALA A 15 0.92 22.53 10.34
N LEU A 16 0.58 23.39 9.38
CA LEU A 16 -0.68 23.29 8.62
C LEU A 16 -0.73 22.03 7.75
N LEU A 17 0.38 21.63 7.12
CA LEU A 17 0.45 20.39 6.35
C LEU A 17 0.26 19.17 7.25
N ARG A 18 0.96 19.12 8.40
CA ARG A 18 0.80 18.01 9.36
C ARG A 18 -0.63 17.90 9.87
N LEU A 19 -1.26 19.03 10.14
CA LEU A 19 -2.65 19.09 10.59
C LEU A 19 -3.61 18.62 9.48
N HIS A 20 -3.43 19.10 8.25
CA HIS A 20 -4.21 18.66 7.10
C HIS A 20 -4.12 17.14 6.91
N ARG A 21 -2.89 16.57 6.94
CA ARG A 21 -2.66 15.13 6.83
C ARG A 21 -3.32 14.33 7.96
N SER A 22 -3.30 14.85 9.18
CA SER A 22 -3.95 14.22 10.33
C SER A 22 -5.47 14.21 10.16
N LEU A 23 -6.07 15.32 9.74
CA LEU A 23 -7.50 15.40 9.46
C LEU A 23 -7.90 14.55 8.25
N SER A 24 -7.04 14.43 7.22
CA SER A 24 -7.33 13.62 6.04
C SER A 24 -7.35 12.11 6.31
N ARG A 25 -6.92 11.64 7.49
CA ARG A 25 -7.10 10.24 7.92
C ARG A 25 -8.54 9.92 8.29
N LEU A 26 -9.34 10.96 8.53
CA LEU A 26 -10.73 10.84 8.97
C LEU A 26 -11.72 10.90 7.79
N ASP A 27 -11.22 11.17 6.58
CA ASP A 27 -12.05 11.29 5.37
C ASP A 27 -12.57 9.92 4.89
N SER A 28 -11.93 8.81 5.28
CA SER A 28 -12.40 7.46 4.99
C SER A 28 -12.13 6.48 6.12
N VAL A 29 -12.99 5.45 6.23
CA VAL A 29 -12.78 4.30 7.12
C VAL A 29 -12.16 3.10 6.41
N LEU A 30 -11.98 3.19 5.09
CA LEU A 30 -11.49 2.08 4.27
C LEU A 30 -9.97 1.94 4.35
N HIS A 31 -9.53 0.70 4.21
CA HIS A 31 -8.14 0.31 4.24
C HIS A 31 -7.75 -0.46 2.98
N VAL A 32 -6.72 0.01 2.29
CA VAL A 32 -6.07 -0.71 1.18
C VAL A 32 -4.72 -1.27 1.62
N MET A 33 -4.44 -2.51 1.23
CA MET A 33 -3.12 -3.11 1.33
C MET A 33 -2.54 -3.37 -0.06
N ASN A 34 -1.40 -2.75 -0.36
CA ASN A 34 -0.61 -3.12 -1.53
C ASN A 34 0.39 -4.21 -1.17
N THR A 35 0.51 -5.22 -2.03
CA THR A 35 1.44 -6.35 -1.83
C THR A 35 2.53 -6.32 -2.88
N GLY A 36 3.78 -6.39 -2.45
CA GLY A 36 4.98 -6.42 -3.30
C GLY A 36 6.00 -7.41 -2.77
N ALA A 37 6.93 -7.85 -3.61
CA ALA A 37 7.95 -8.77 -3.15
C ALA A 37 9.09 -8.04 -2.43
N HIS A 38 9.47 -6.87 -2.93
CA HIS A 38 10.68 -6.15 -2.59
C HIS A 38 10.41 -4.70 -2.16
N PRO A 39 11.30 -4.09 -1.36
CA PRO A 39 11.35 -2.65 -1.11
C PRO A 39 11.61 -1.80 -2.36
N ASP A 40 10.57 -1.17 -2.93
CA ASP A 40 10.52 -0.35 -4.19
C ASP A 40 9.39 -0.75 -5.15
N ASP A 41 8.78 -1.90 -4.89
CA ASP A 41 7.65 -2.43 -5.65
C ASP A 41 6.36 -1.62 -5.45
N GLU A 42 6.21 -0.83 -4.40
CA GLU A 42 4.92 -0.25 -4.08
C GLU A 42 4.40 0.67 -5.21
N GLN A 43 3.10 0.61 -5.50
CA GLN A 43 2.44 1.46 -6.51
C GLN A 43 2.28 2.91 -6.00
N SER A 44 3.40 3.56 -5.73
CA SER A 44 3.53 4.81 -4.97
C SER A 44 2.59 5.93 -5.43
N GLY A 45 2.40 6.12 -6.74
CA GLY A 45 1.49 7.15 -7.27
C GLY A 45 0.01 6.87 -6.98
N LEU A 46 -0.42 5.62 -7.20
CA LEU A 46 -1.78 5.18 -6.88
C LEU A 46 -2.01 5.24 -5.36
N LEU A 47 -1.05 4.74 -4.56
CA LEU A 47 -1.15 4.76 -3.11
C LEU A 47 -1.21 6.18 -2.54
N ALA A 48 -0.44 7.12 -3.10
CA ALA A 48 -0.55 8.53 -2.75
C ALA A 48 -1.96 9.08 -3.04
N TRP A 49 -2.57 8.71 -4.17
CA TRP A 49 -3.94 9.09 -4.50
C TRP A 49 -4.96 8.48 -3.52
N LEU A 50 -4.90 7.17 -3.29
CA LEU A 50 -5.81 6.49 -2.36
C LEU A 50 -5.69 7.07 -0.95
N ARG A 51 -4.47 7.35 -0.48
CA ARG A 51 -4.26 7.92 0.85
C ARG A 51 -4.70 9.37 0.94
N PHE A 52 -4.14 10.24 0.10
CA PHE A 52 -4.27 11.69 0.27
C PHE A 52 -5.47 12.28 -0.45
N GLY A 53 -5.91 11.65 -1.55
CA GLY A 53 -7.07 12.08 -2.31
C GLY A 53 -8.37 11.41 -1.88
N ARG A 54 -8.32 10.13 -1.47
CA ARG A 54 -9.50 9.38 -1.00
C ARG A 54 -9.55 9.14 0.51
N GLY A 55 -8.48 9.46 1.24
CA GLY A 55 -8.45 9.32 2.70
C GLY A 55 -8.24 7.90 3.23
N LEU A 56 -8.02 6.90 2.35
CA LEU A 56 -7.89 5.50 2.75
C LEU A 56 -6.65 5.31 3.64
N ARG A 57 -6.73 4.42 4.62
CA ARG A 57 -5.53 3.87 5.26
C ARG A 57 -4.79 3.03 4.22
N VAL A 58 -3.46 3.11 4.22
CA VAL A 58 -2.60 2.33 3.32
C VAL A 58 -1.64 1.47 4.13
N THR A 59 -1.54 0.18 3.78
CA THR A 59 -0.45 -0.70 4.21
C THR A 59 0.31 -1.19 2.98
N VAL A 60 1.64 -1.21 3.03
CA VAL A 60 2.49 -1.89 2.05
C VAL A 60 3.04 -3.16 2.68
N ALA A 61 2.70 -4.32 2.12
CA ALA A 61 3.23 -5.60 2.54
C ALA A 61 4.38 -6.03 1.63
N CYS A 62 5.53 -6.35 2.22
CA CYS A 62 6.73 -6.78 1.49
C CYS A 62 7.10 -8.21 1.87
N SER A 63 7.27 -9.08 0.87
CA SER A 63 7.67 -10.48 1.10
C SER A 63 9.10 -10.61 1.64
N THR A 64 10.04 -9.80 1.17
CA THR A 64 11.48 -9.88 1.48
C THR A 64 12.02 -8.53 1.97
N ARG A 65 13.32 -8.46 2.29
CA ARG A 65 14.01 -7.18 2.55
C ARG A 65 14.81 -6.68 1.34
N GLY A 66 14.77 -7.36 0.20
CA GLY A 66 15.49 -6.96 -1.01
C GLY A 66 16.99 -7.28 -0.98
N GLU A 67 17.39 -8.32 -0.23
CA GLU A 67 18.77 -8.77 0.01
C GLU A 67 19.54 -9.15 -1.26
N GLY A 68 18.85 -9.68 -2.26
CA GLY A 68 19.38 -10.17 -3.52
C GLY A 68 19.47 -9.11 -4.64
N GLY A 69 19.00 -7.89 -4.36
CA GLY A 69 18.98 -6.79 -5.30
C GLY A 69 20.36 -6.21 -5.65
N GLN A 70 20.36 -5.32 -6.64
CA GLN A 70 21.52 -4.48 -6.95
C GLN A 70 21.55 -3.26 -6.02
N ASN A 71 22.72 -2.63 -5.90
CA ASN A 71 22.89 -1.40 -5.12
C ASN A 71 23.75 -0.41 -5.93
N ILE A 72 23.20 0.76 -6.23
CA ILE A 72 23.89 1.78 -7.04
C ILE A 72 24.74 2.74 -6.20
N LEU A 73 24.57 2.75 -4.88
CA LEU A 73 25.25 3.69 -3.98
C LEU A 73 26.62 3.16 -3.55
N ASP A 74 26.67 1.88 -3.19
CA ASP A 74 27.88 1.22 -2.69
C ASP A 74 27.88 -0.29 -2.96
N GLY A 75 28.83 -1.00 -2.34
CA GLY A 75 28.98 -2.45 -2.48
C GLY A 75 28.17 -3.32 -1.50
N ALA A 76 27.25 -2.76 -0.71
CA ALA A 76 26.47 -3.54 0.25
C ALA A 76 25.57 -4.57 -0.45
N ARG A 77 25.54 -5.80 0.09
CA ARG A 77 24.82 -6.97 -0.44
C ARG A 77 24.23 -7.82 0.68
N GLY A 78 23.30 -8.72 0.36
CA GLY A 78 22.75 -9.68 1.31
C GLY A 78 22.13 -8.98 2.52
N ALA A 79 22.49 -9.43 3.72
CA ALA A 79 22.00 -8.89 4.99
C ALA A 79 22.15 -7.36 5.10
N ALA A 80 23.30 -6.82 4.68
CA ALA A 80 23.58 -5.39 4.77
C ALA A 80 22.67 -4.58 3.83
N LEU A 81 22.41 -5.10 2.63
CA LEU A 81 21.48 -4.49 1.68
C LEU A 81 20.03 -4.59 2.18
N GLY A 82 19.64 -5.74 2.74
CA GLY A 82 18.32 -5.92 3.33
C GLY A 82 18.03 -4.93 4.46
N LEU A 83 19.03 -4.66 5.31
CA LEU A 83 18.93 -3.65 6.36
C LEU A 83 18.74 -2.23 5.76
N LEU A 84 19.55 -1.88 4.75
CA LEU A 84 19.46 -0.60 4.06
C LEU A 84 18.07 -0.41 3.43
N ARG A 85 17.65 -1.36 2.59
CA ARG A 85 16.37 -1.32 1.87
C ARG A 85 15.16 -1.38 2.79
N SER A 86 15.28 -2.02 3.96
CA SER A 86 14.25 -1.91 5.00
C SER A 86 14.06 -0.47 5.48
N ARG A 87 15.14 0.28 5.69
CA ARG A 87 15.07 1.70 6.08
C ARG A 87 14.59 2.59 4.95
N GLU A 88 14.97 2.29 3.71
CA GLU A 88 14.47 2.99 2.53
C GLU A 88 12.95 2.82 2.39
N MET A 89 12.44 1.59 2.50
CA MET A 89 11.00 1.31 2.50
C MET A 89 10.25 2.03 3.62
N GLU A 90 10.79 2.02 4.85
CA GLU A 90 10.17 2.73 5.96
C GLU A 90 10.10 4.25 5.74
N GLU A 91 11.13 4.86 5.14
CA GLU A 91 11.10 6.27 4.78
C GLU A 91 10.18 6.54 3.57
N ALA A 92 10.10 5.62 2.60
CA ALA A 92 9.18 5.67 1.47
C ALA A 92 7.72 5.65 1.97
N ALA A 93 7.39 4.68 2.82
CA ALA A 93 6.07 4.53 3.44
C ALA A 93 5.68 5.77 4.26
N ARG A 94 6.63 6.39 4.98
CA ARG A 94 6.39 7.67 5.69
C ARG A 94 5.97 8.80 4.75
N VAL A 95 6.48 8.85 3.52
CA VAL A 95 6.06 9.85 2.51
C VAL A 95 4.62 9.60 2.07
N LEU A 96 4.21 8.33 1.94
CA LEU A 96 2.87 7.92 1.55
C LEU A 96 1.88 7.88 2.71
N ASP A 97 2.29 8.18 3.94
CA ASP A 97 1.50 7.97 5.16
C ASP A 97 0.96 6.52 5.27
N ALA A 98 1.81 5.56 4.93
CA ALA A 98 1.51 4.13 4.90
C ALA A 98 2.18 3.36 6.04
N ASP A 99 1.51 2.30 6.50
CA ASP A 99 2.10 1.28 7.35
C ASP A 99 2.91 0.28 6.51
N VAL A 100 3.88 -0.43 7.11
CA VAL A 100 4.65 -1.50 6.45
C VAL A 100 4.43 -2.82 7.16
N ALA A 101 4.01 -3.85 6.41
CA ALA A 101 3.90 -5.23 6.88
C ALA A 101 5.04 -6.07 6.29
N TRP A 102 6.05 -6.36 7.11
CA TRP A 102 7.14 -7.25 6.70
C TRP A 102 6.75 -8.71 6.87
N LEU A 103 6.76 -9.45 5.77
CA LEU A 103 6.51 -10.89 5.78
C LEU A 103 7.82 -11.68 5.86
N GLY A 104 8.92 -11.15 5.33
CA GLY A 104 10.26 -11.74 5.46
C GLY A 104 11.05 -11.12 6.61
N HIS A 105 11.79 -11.95 7.34
CA HIS A 105 12.52 -11.53 8.55
C HIS A 105 14.04 -11.50 8.39
N GLY A 106 14.54 -11.47 7.16
CA GLY A 106 15.96 -11.30 6.83
C GLY A 106 16.57 -12.54 6.16
N PRO A 107 17.90 -12.57 5.98
CA PRO A 107 18.59 -13.55 5.12
C PRO A 107 18.52 -15.00 5.62
N ASP A 108 18.27 -15.22 6.92
CA ASP A 108 18.15 -16.58 7.50
C ASP A 108 16.71 -17.12 7.42
N ASP A 109 15.75 -16.28 7.00
CA ASP A 109 14.36 -16.67 6.75
C ASP A 109 14.24 -17.24 5.33
N PRO A 110 13.62 -18.42 5.11
CA PRO A 110 13.38 -18.93 3.76
C PRO A 110 12.71 -17.90 2.84
N VAL A 111 11.84 -17.05 3.38
CA VAL A 111 11.23 -15.91 2.66
C VAL A 111 12.19 -14.72 2.66
N HIS A 112 13.30 -14.84 1.93
CA HIS A 112 14.25 -13.78 1.64
C HIS A 112 14.48 -13.63 0.15
N ASP A 113 15.02 -12.48 -0.26
CA ASP A 113 15.39 -12.24 -1.64
C ASP A 113 16.70 -12.96 -1.96
N PHE A 114 16.61 -14.06 -2.71
CA PHE A 114 17.76 -14.86 -3.15
C PHE A 114 18.32 -14.43 -4.52
N GLY A 115 17.92 -13.26 -5.02
CA GLY A 115 18.32 -12.71 -6.31
C GLY A 115 17.36 -13.05 -7.44
N PHE A 116 17.84 -12.87 -8.67
CA PHE A 116 17.00 -12.94 -9.86
C PHE A 116 16.42 -14.34 -10.09
N SER A 117 15.09 -14.40 -10.21
CA SER A 117 14.32 -15.56 -10.68
C SER A 117 13.26 -15.09 -11.66
N LYS A 118 12.84 -15.97 -12.57
CA LYS A 118 11.62 -15.78 -13.39
C LYS A 118 10.53 -16.80 -13.06
N ASP A 119 10.82 -17.74 -12.17
CA ASP A 119 9.93 -18.85 -11.86
C ASP A 119 9.35 -18.70 -10.44
N GLY A 120 8.03 -18.61 -10.39
CA GLY A 120 7.28 -18.53 -9.13
C GLY A 120 7.29 -19.85 -8.37
N ASP A 121 7.31 -20.99 -9.05
CA ASP A 121 7.31 -22.31 -8.43
C ASP A 121 8.67 -22.60 -7.78
N ASP A 122 9.77 -22.24 -8.45
CA ASP A 122 11.11 -22.28 -7.85
C ASP A 122 11.22 -21.34 -6.64
N THR A 123 10.53 -20.20 -6.68
CA THR A 123 10.45 -19.28 -5.55
C THR A 123 9.72 -19.93 -4.38
N PHE A 124 8.57 -20.57 -4.62
CA PHE A 124 7.85 -21.31 -3.58
C PHE A 124 8.61 -22.50 -3.02
N ALA A 125 9.36 -23.22 -3.85
CA ALA A 125 10.23 -24.30 -3.39
C ALA A 125 11.29 -23.81 -2.38
N ARG A 126 11.70 -22.53 -2.48
CA ARG A 126 12.65 -21.89 -1.56
C ARG A 126 11.97 -21.25 -0.35
N TRP A 127 10.93 -20.46 -0.58
CA TRP A 127 10.22 -19.71 0.46
C TRP A 127 9.34 -20.60 1.35
N GLY A 128 8.85 -21.71 0.79
CA GLY A 128 7.71 -22.47 1.31
C GLY A 128 6.40 -21.74 1.03
N GLU A 129 5.55 -22.29 0.17
CA GLU A 129 4.26 -21.67 -0.17
C GLU A 129 3.38 -21.46 1.08
N ASP A 130 3.20 -22.51 1.88
CA ASP A 130 2.43 -22.44 3.14
C ASP A 130 2.95 -21.37 4.09
N ARG A 131 4.27 -21.13 4.09
CA ARG A 131 4.93 -20.15 4.95
C ARG A 131 4.56 -18.72 4.57
N ILE A 132 4.67 -18.37 3.28
CA ILE A 132 4.32 -17.02 2.84
C ILE A 132 2.80 -16.79 2.91
N VAL A 133 2.00 -17.82 2.63
CA VAL A 133 0.54 -17.78 2.78
C VAL A 133 0.12 -17.58 4.25
N GLU A 134 0.71 -18.32 5.21
CA GLU A 134 0.45 -18.15 6.65
C GLU A 134 0.69 -16.70 7.11
N ARG A 135 1.78 -16.10 6.65
CA ARG A 135 2.16 -14.73 7.01
C ARG A 135 1.25 -13.69 6.38
N LEU A 136 0.79 -13.91 5.16
CA LEU A 136 -0.23 -13.06 4.51
C LEU A 136 -1.58 -13.18 5.22
N VAL A 137 -2.00 -14.38 5.64
CA VAL A 137 -3.20 -14.56 6.46
C VAL A 137 -3.10 -13.75 7.75
N ARG A 138 -1.95 -13.81 8.44
CA ARG A 138 -1.70 -13.00 9.63
C ARG A 138 -1.80 -11.50 9.32
N ALA A 139 -1.18 -11.05 8.23
CA ALA A 139 -1.20 -9.65 7.81
C ALA A 139 -2.63 -9.17 7.50
N TYR A 140 -3.44 -9.96 6.78
CA TYR A 140 -4.83 -9.63 6.48
C TYR A 140 -5.69 -9.58 7.74
N ARG A 141 -5.55 -10.53 8.66
CA ARG A 141 -6.33 -10.54 9.92
C ARG A 141 -5.92 -9.44 10.89
N ALA A 142 -4.63 -9.10 10.94
CA ALA A 142 -4.12 -8.05 11.81
C ALA A 142 -4.46 -6.65 11.28
N ALA A 143 -4.25 -6.42 9.98
CA ALA A 143 -4.39 -5.11 9.37
C ALA A 143 -5.83 -4.85 8.90
N ARG A 144 -6.61 -5.91 8.62
CA ARG A 144 -8.00 -5.88 8.15
C ARG A 144 -8.20 -4.96 6.93
N PRO A 145 -7.49 -5.20 5.80
CA PRO A 145 -7.69 -4.39 4.60
C PRO A 145 -9.02 -4.76 3.92
N ASP A 146 -9.80 -3.77 3.54
CA ASP A 146 -11.00 -3.96 2.72
C ASP A 146 -10.63 -4.28 1.27
N ILE A 147 -9.52 -3.71 0.80
CA ILE A 147 -9.04 -3.81 -0.57
C ILE A 147 -7.59 -4.32 -0.56
N VAL A 148 -7.27 -5.29 -1.41
CA VAL A 148 -5.89 -5.74 -1.64
C VAL A 148 -5.52 -5.55 -3.12
N ILE A 149 -4.31 -5.03 -3.37
CA ILE A 149 -3.76 -4.77 -4.71
C ILE A 149 -2.31 -5.28 -4.77
N PRO A 150 -1.98 -6.41 -5.42
CA PRO A 150 -0.61 -6.73 -5.72
C PRO A 150 -0.05 -5.77 -6.76
N THR A 151 1.26 -5.48 -6.66
CA THR A 151 1.92 -4.60 -7.63
C THR A 151 1.98 -5.26 -9.01
N PHE A 152 2.21 -6.56 -9.05
CA PHE A 152 2.55 -7.34 -10.26
C PHE A 152 1.57 -8.49 -10.49
N LEU A 153 1.68 -9.12 -11.65
CA LEU A 153 0.87 -10.27 -12.05
C LEU A 153 1.61 -11.59 -11.78
N ASP A 154 0.87 -12.69 -11.63
CA ASP A 154 1.46 -14.03 -11.77
C ASP A 154 1.37 -14.47 -13.24
N VAL A 155 2.27 -13.92 -14.08
CA VAL A 155 2.40 -14.32 -15.49
C VAL A 155 3.85 -14.67 -15.81
N PRO A 156 4.10 -15.64 -16.71
CA PRO A 156 5.45 -15.93 -17.19
C PRO A 156 6.13 -14.68 -17.77
N GLY A 157 7.44 -14.61 -17.62
CA GLY A 157 8.25 -13.45 -18.03
C GLY A 157 8.50 -12.40 -16.95
N GLN A 158 7.68 -12.37 -15.88
CA GLN A 158 7.90 -11.53 -14.70
C GLN A 158 8.88 -12.17 -13.71
N HIS A 159 9.34 -11.37 -12.74
CA HIS A 159 10.23 -11.85 -11.69
C HIS A 159 9.54 -12.93 -10.83
N GLY A 160 10.22 -14.03 -10.54
CA GLY A 160 9.68 -15.18 -9.79
C GLY A 160 9.12 -14.80 -8.41
N HIS A 161 9.80 -13.88 -7.70
CA HIS A 161 9.29 -13.35 -6.43
C HIS A 161 7.97 -12.59 -6.57
N HIS A 162 7.79 -11.81 -7.63
CA HIS A 162 6.55 -11.07 -7.88
C HIS A 162 5.40 -12.03 -8.15
N ARG A 163 5.65 -13.04 -8.99
CA ARG A 163 4.71 -14.12 -9.30
C ARG A 163 4.28 -14.88 -8.05
N ALA A 164 5.24 -15.35 -7.26
CA ALA A 164 4.97 -16.06 -6.01
C ALA A 164 4.22 -15.19 -5.00
N MET A 165 4.59 -13.91 -4.86
CA MET A 165 3.90 -12.99 -3.97
C MET A 165 2.44 -12.77 -4.38
N THR A 166 2.17 -12.54 -5.66
CA THR A 166 0.79 -12.34 -6.17
C THR A 166 -0.07 -13.59 -5.99
N ARG A 167 0.48 -14.77 -6.30
CA ARG A 167 -0.24 -16.04 -6.09
C ARG A 167 -0.53 -16.28 -4.61
N ALA A 168 0.46 -16.10 -3.73
CA ALA A 168 0.27 -16.27 -2.29
C ALA A 168 -0.75 -15.27 -1.71
N ALA A 169 -0.74 -14.02 -2.19
CA ALA A 169 -1.71 -12.99 -1.79
C ALA A 169 -3.14 -13.43 -2.13
N GLN A 170 -3.37 -13.96 -3.33
CA GLN A 170 -4.67 -14.48 -3.74
C GLN A 170 -5.10 -15.70 -2.91
N THR A 171 -4.22 -16.68 -2.69
CA THR A 171 -4.50 -17.86 -1.86
C THR A 171 -4.87 -17.47 -0.42
N ALA A 172 -4.17 -16.48 0.14
CA ALA A 172 -4.40 -16.02 1.51
C ALA A 172 -5.78 -15.37 1.72
N LEU A 173 -6.47 -14.90 0.68
CA LEU A 173 -7.80 -14.26 0.81
C LEU A 173 -8.82 -15.21 1.43
N ALA A 174 -8.92 -16.43 0.90
CA ALA A 174 -9.87 -17.44 1.37
C ALA A 174 -9.52 -17.91 2.80
N LEU A 175 -8.22 -18.14 3.06
CA LEU A 175 -7.74 -18.62 4.35
C LEU A 175 -7.83 -17.56 5.45
N ALA A 176 -7.67 -16.27 5.12
CA ALA A 176 -7.88 -15.19 6.08
C ALA A 176 -9.32 -15.12 6.59
N ALA A 177 -10.30 -15.48 5.74
CA ALA A 177 -11.71 -15.52 6.07
C ALA A 177 -12.16 -16.80 6.79
N ASP A 178 -11.34 -17.85 6.80
CA ASP A 178 -11.66 -19.14 7.41
C ASP A 178 -11.17 -19.23 8.87
N PRO A 179 -12.06 -19.37 9.88
CA PRO A 179 -11.64 -19.57 11.28
C PRO A 179 -10.85 -20.86 11.53
N GLY A 180 -10.94 -21.86 10.65
CA GLY A 180 -10.18 -23.11 10.76
C GLY A 180 -8.73 -23.01 10.29
N ALA A 181 -8.39 -22.00 9.48
CA ALA A 181 -7.04 -21.80 8.97
C ALA A 181 -6.17 -21.04 9.98
N PHE A 182 -5.00 -21.60 10.32
CA PHE A 182 -4.01 -21.01 11.24
C PHE A 182 -4.61 -20.48 12.57
N PRO A 183 -5.38 -21.29 13.32
CA PRO A 183 -6.05 -20.84 14.56
C PRO A 183 -5.05 -20.42 15.65
N GLU A 184 -3.83 -20.96 15.62
CA GLU A 184 -2.73 -20.61 16.54
C GLU A 184 -2.29 -19.15 16.46
N GLN A 185 -2.69 -18.41 15.41
CA GLN A 185 -2.42 -16.98 15.30
C GLN A 185 -3.22 -16.14 16.31
N GLY A 186 -4.34 -16.66 16.83
CA GLY A 186 -5.19 -15.94 17.81
C GLY A 186 -5.86 -14.68 17.24
N LEU A 187 -5.92 -14.53 15.92
CA LEU A 187 -6.53 -13.40 15.24
C LEU A 187 -7.90 -13.79 14.68
N ALA A 188 -8.89 -12.91 14.82
CA ALA A 188 -10.20 -13.14 14.24
C ALA A 188 -10.12 -13.20 12.70
N PRO A 189 -10.96 -14.02 12.03
CA PRO A 189 -11.01 -14.06 10.58
C PRO A 189 -11.34 -12.69 9.98
N TRP A 190 -10.81 -12.44 8.79
CA TRP A 190 -11.07 -11.23 8.04
C TRP A 190 -11.28 -11.58 6.57
N ARG A 191 -12.36 -11.04 6.00
CA ARG A 191 -12.68 -11.18 4.58
C ARG A 191 -12.35 -9.88 3.88
N VAL A 192 -11.33 -9.91 3.05
CA VAL A 192 -11.05 -8.82 2.11
C VAL A 192 -12.25 -8.72 1.15
N ALA A 193 -12.78 -7.52 0.98
CA ALA A 193 -13.97 -7.30 0.17
C ALA A 193 -13.64 -7.22 -1.33
N LYS A 194 -12.46 -6.69 -1.67
CA LYS A 194 -12.03 -6.53 -3.07
C LYS A 194 -10.57 -6.91 -3.27
N PHE A 195 -10.30 -7.70 -4.31
CA PHE A 195 -8.95 -8.02 -4.77
C PHE A 195 -8.79 -7.53 -6.21
N TYR A 196 -7.93 -6.54 -6.41
CA TYR A 196 -7.63 -6.03 -7.74
C TYR A 196 -6.28 -6.53 -8.21
N LEU A 197 -6.14 -6.78 -9.50
CA LEU A 197 -4.86 -6.93 -10.20
C LEU A 197 -4.55 -5.65 -10.99
N PRO A 198 -3.27 -5.34 -11.27
CA PRO A 198 -2.93 -4.32 -12.25
C PRO A 198 -3.43 -4.75 -13.64
N ALA A 199 -4.15 -3.87 -14.35
CA ALA A 199 -4.57 -4.08 -15.73
C ALA A 199 -3.57 -3.45 -16.72
N TRP A 200 -2.28 -3.56 -16.41
CA TRP A 200 -1.15 -3.15 -17.24
C TRP A 200 0.01 -4.13 -17.08
N SER A 201 0.94 -4.17 -18.04
CA SER A 201 2.08 -5.08 -17.99
C SER A 201 3.05 -4.74 -16.87
N GLY A 202 3.62 -5.74 -16.22
CA GLY A 202 4.25 -5.62 -14.89
C GLY A 202 5.45 -4.67 -14.82
N GLY A 203 6.07 -4.28 -15.92
CA GLY A 203 7.39 -3.62 -15.87
C GLY A 203 7.53 -2.29 -16.58
N GLY A 204 6.48 -1.71 -17.18
CA GLY A 204 6.68 -0.56 -18.07
C GLY A 204 7.77 -0.82 -19.14
N GLY A 205 7.86 -2.06 -19.62
CA GLY A 205 8.91 -2.55 -20.54
C GLY A 205 10.11 -3.27 -19.89
N THR A 206 10.17 -3.37 -18.56
CA THR A 206 11.26 -4.08 -17.84
C THR A 206 11.09 -5.60 -17.86
N TYR A 207 9.85 -6.08 -17.90
CA TYR A 207 9.51 -7.51 -17.95
C TYR A 207 8.94 -7.87 -19.32
N ASP A 208 9.20 -9.10 -19.74
CA ASP A 208 8.76 -9.66 -21.01
C ASP A 208 7.52 -10.51 -20.75
N ASP A 209 6.42 -9.85 -20.35
CA ASP A 209 5.16 -10.53 -20.02
C ASP A 209 4.72 -11.41 -21.20
N GLU A 210 4.67 -12.73 -20.99
CA GLU A 210 4.30 -13.67 -22.05
C GLU A 210 2.78 -13.71 -22.28
N LEU A 211 2.00 -13.17 -21.34
CA LEU A 211 0.55 -13.07 -21.39
C LEU A 211 0.12 -11.59 -21.28
N PRO A 212 -0.92 -11.17 -22.00
CA PRO A 212 -1.45 -9.82 -21.85
C PRO A 212 -2.00 -9.61 -20.43
N PRO A 213 -1.98 -8.37 -19.91
CA PRO A 213 -2.64 -8.07 -18.64
C PRO A 213 -4.15 -8.33 -18.73
N PRO A 214 -4.83 -8.55 -17.58
CA PRO A 214 -6.27 -8.75 -17.57
C PRO A 214 -7.02 -7.50 -18.03
N GLU A 215 -8.28 -7.67 -18.42
CA GLU A 215 -9.14 -6.55 -18.83
C GLU A 215 -9.34 -5.53 -17.72
N THR A 216 -9.36 -4.24 -18.08
CA THR A 216 -9.62 -3.18 -17.10
C THR A 216 -11.10 -3.18 -16.71
N THR A 217 -11.39 -3.35 -15.43
CA THR A 217 -12.75 -3.19 -14.88
C THR A 217 -12.92 -1.87 -14.12
N LEU A 218 -11.82 -1.19 -13.79
CA LEU A 218 -11.81 0.09 -13.11
C LEU A 218 -10.66 0.96 -13.64
N THR A 219 -10.97 2.17 -14.07
CA THR A 219 -9.95 3.21 -14.31
C THR A 219 -10.03 4.24 -13.20
N GLU A 220 -9.15 4.09 -12.20
CA GLU A 220 -9.08 5.00 -11.06
C GLU A 220 -8.43 6.31 -11.51
N THR A 221 -9.24 7.36 -11.65
CA THR A 221 -8.82 8.65 -12.22
C THR A 221 -8.71 9.72 -11.15
N VAL A 222 -7.62 10.47 -11.19
CA VAL A 222 -7.35 11.61 -10.30
C VAL A 222 -8.08 12.85 -10.81
N ALA A 223 -8.92 13.42 -9.96
CA ALA A 223 -9.41 14.78 -10.13
C ALA A 223 -8.46 15.77 -9.44
N GLY A 224 -7.72 16.57 -10.22
CA GLY A 224 -6.90 17.66 -9.69
C GLY A 224 -5.60 17.23 -9.03
N ARG A 225 -5.22 17.93 -7.96
CA ARG A 225 -3.94 17.79 -7.25
C ARG A 225 -4.20 17.72 -5.74
N ASP A 226 -3.19 17.28 -5.00
CA ASP A 226 -3.23 17.32 -3.55
C ASP A 226 -3.38 18.78 -3.05
N PRO A 227 -4.47 19.14 -2.35
CA PRO A 227 -4.76 20.53 -2.01
C PRO A 227 -3.75 21.13 -1.03
N ALA A 228 -3.08 20.30 -0.22
CA ALA A 228 -2.15 20.78 0.79
C ALA A 228 -0.76 21.11 0.24
N THR A 229 -0.29 20.35 -0.75
CA THR A 229 1.04 20.54 -1.36
C THR A 229 0.98 21.16 -2.75
N GLY A 230 -0.17 21.12 -3.42
CA GLY A 230 -0.33 21.53 -4.82
C GLY A 230 0.31 20.57 -5.83
N ALA A 231 0.78 19.39 -5.39
CA ALA A 231 1.43 18.38 -6.23
C ALA A 231 0.43 17.38 -6.82
N ASP A 232 0.68 16.90 -8.04
CA ASP A 232 -0.02 15.72 -8.57
C ASP A 232 0.33 14.50 -7.69
N TYR A 233 -0.62 13.59 -7.43
CA TYR A 233 -0.38 12.43 -6.54
C TYR A 233 0.72 11.51 -7.05
N ALA A 234 0.84 11.34 -8.37
CA ALA A 234 1.98 10.63 -8.96
C ALA A 234 3.33 11.29 -8.62
N ARG A 235 3.39 12.62 -8.45
CA ARG A 235 4.60 13.33 -8.00
C ARG A 235 4.92 13.02 -6.54
N ILE A 236 3.91 12.96 -5.68
CA ILE A 236 4.07 12.50 -4.29
C ILE A 236 4.58 11.05 -4.28
N GLY A 237 4.08 10.22 -5.20
CA GLY A 237 4.62 8.89 -5.44
C GLY A 237 6.11 8.89 -5.79
N GLU A 238 6.56 9.80 -6.64
CA GLU A 238 7.98 9.94 -6.95
C GLU A 238 8.83 10.45 -5.76
N TRP A 239 8.25 11.20 -4.82
CA TRP A 239 8.93 11.54 -3.55
C TRP A 239 9.12 10.31 -2.66
N SER A 240 8.18 9.36 -2.67
CA SER A 240 8.29 8.07 -2.00
C SER A 240 9.38 7.24 -2.67
N ARG A 241 9.30 7.08 -3.99
CA ARG A 241 10.27 6.32 -4.80
C ARG A 241 11.70 6.85 -4.62
N ALA A 242 11.89 8.16 -4.50
CA ALA A 242 13.20 8.77 -4.23
C ALA A 242 13.84 8.34 -2.90
N ARG A 243 13.12 7.65 -2.00
CA ARG A 243 13.67 7.07 -0.76
C ARG A 243 14.37 5.74 -1.00
N HIS A 244 14.07 5.04 -2.09
CA HIS A 244 14.79 3.84 -2.54
C HIS A 244 16.07 4.23 -3.29
N ALA A 245 16.96 4.93 -2.60
CA ALA A 245 18.16 5.52 -3.18
C ALA A 245 19.14 4.45 -3.68
N SER A 246 19.24 3.31 -2.99
CA SER A 246 20.02 2.14 -3.41
C SER A 246 19.58 1.57 -4.77
N GLN A 247 18.33 1.84 -5.17
CA GLN A 247 17.72 1.39 -6.43
C GLN A 247 17.67 2.49 -7.50
N GLY A 248 18.12 3.72 -7.19
CA GLY A 248 18.07 4.84 -8.13
C GLY A 248 16.66 5.24 -8.54
N MET A 249 15.69 5.02 -7.66
CA MET A 249 14.28 5.32 -7.90
C MET A 249 13.99 6.81 -7.64
N GLY A 250 12.81 7.26 -8.09
CA GLY A 250 12.39 8.66 -8.05
C GLY A 250 12.82 9.40 -9.32
N ARG A 251 11.84 9.78 -10.14
CA ARG A 251 12.06 10.45 -11.42
C ARG A 251 11.18 11.69 -11.55
N TRP A 252 11.70 12.68 -12.28
CA TRP A 252 10.88 13.80 -12.72
C TRP A 252 10.21 13.45 -14.05
N HIS A 253 8.89 13.29 -14.02
CA HIS A 253 8.07 13.17 -15.23
C HIS A 253 7.49 14.54 -15.61
N GLU A 254 7.66 14.98 -16.85
CA GLU A 254 7.01 16.21 -17.39
C GLU A 254 5.49 16.14 -17.24
N VAL A 255 4.91 14.98 -17.57
CA VAL A 255 3.48 14.68 -17.45
C VAL A 255 3.29 13.55 -16.43
N PRO A 256 2.90 13.85 -15.18
CA PRO A 256 2.62 12.83 -14.18
C PRO A 256 1.39 11.99 -14.56
N ALA A 257 1.39 10.71 -14.17
CA ALA A 257 0.22 9.84 -14.32
C ALA A 257 -0.99 10.41 -13.56
N ARG A 258 -2.18 10.24 -14.15
CA ARG A 258 -3.46 10.69 -13.59
C ARG A 258 -4.53 9.61 -13.55
N SER A 259 -4.23 8.43 -14.05
CA SER A 259 -5.12 7.28 -14.01
C SER A 259 -4.34 5.99 -13.83
N TRP A 260 -4.97 5.01 -13.20
CA TRP A 260 -4.46 3.65 -13.04
C TRP A 260 -5.58 2.66 -13.39
N ASN A 261 -5.26 1.70 -14.25
CA ASN A 261 -6.22 0.70 -14.72
C ASN A 261 -6.12 -0.56 -13.85
N LEU A 262 -7.19 -0.92 -13.18
CA LEU A 262 -7.26 -2.08 -12.30
C LEU A 262 -8.27 -3.09 -12.84
N HIS A 263 -8.03 -4.36 -12.52
CA HIS A 263 -8.93 -5.48 -12.80
C HIS A 263 -9.45 -6.04 -11.49
N LEU A 264 -10.75 -5.95 -11.25
CA LEU A 264 -11.40 -6.57 -10.10
C LEU A 264 -11.59 -8.05 -10.37
N VAL A 265 -10.89 -8.89 -9.61
CA VAL A 265 -11.03 -10.35 -9.72
C VAL A 265 -12.43 -10.78 -9.29
N ASP A 266 -13.06 -11.65 -10.08
CA ASP A 266 -14.44 -12.13 -9.89
C ASP A 266 -15.53 -11.03 -9.83
N GLY A 267 -15.20 -9.83 -10.32
CA GLY A 267 -16.11 -8.69 -10.33
C GLY A 267 -16.48 -8.19 -11.72
N SER A 268 -17.23 -7.09 -11.76
CA SER A 268 -17.64 -6.39 -12.97
C SER A 268 -17.05 -4.98 -13.03
N GLN A 269 -17.41 -4.22 -14.06
CA GLN A 269 -17.05 -2.81 -14.19
C GLN A 269 -17.50 -2.02 -12.95
N GLU A 270 -16.62 -1.16 -12.45
CA GLU A 270 -16.92 -0.21 -11.36
C GLU A 270 -16.48 1.20 -11.73
N SER A 271 -17.10 2.19 -11.09
CA SER A 271 -16.83 3.62 -11.27
C SER A 271 -15.80 4.18 -10.29
N ALA A 272 -15.62 3.52 -9.15
CA ALA A 272 -14.65 3.89 -8.13
C ALA A 272 -14.19 2.66 -7.33
N ILE A 273 -12.94 2.67 -6.87
CA ILE A 273 -12.42 1.58 -6.04
C ILE A 273 -13.22 1.34 -4.75
N THR A 274 -13.90 2.37 -4.24
CA THR A 274 -14.74 2.33 -3.04
C THR A 274 -16.19 1.93 -3.30
N GLU A 275 -16.59 1.67 -4.55
CA GLU A 275 -17.98 1.33 -4.89
C GLU A 275 -18.45 0.09 -4.11
N GLY A 276 -19.66 0.14 -3.53
CA GLY A 276 -20.19 -0.97 -2.74
C GLY A 276 -19.55 -1.18 -1.35
N LEU A 277 -18.65 -0.29 -0.90
CA LEU A 277 -18.06 -0.31 0.44
C LEU A 277 -18.46 0.93 1.25
N PRO A 278 -18.65 0.84 2.59
CA PRO A 278 -18.90 2.01 3.42
C PRO A 278 -17.60 2.83 3.54
N ALA A 279 -17.47 3.86 2.72
CA ALA A 279 -16.28 4.70 2.64
C ALA A 279 -16.15 5.66 3.82
N THR A 280 -17.26 6.08 4.42
CA THR A 280 -17.29 7.09 5.49
C THR A 280 -17.89 6.55 6.80
N LEU A 281 -17.65 7.25 7.91
CA LEU A 281 -18.29 6.94 9.20
C LEU A 281 -19.82 6.99 9.13
N GLU A 282 -20.38 7.89 8.32
CA GLU A 282 -21.83 8.01 8.12
C GLU A 282 -22.40 6.77 7.39
N GLU A 283 -21.74 6.34 6.31
CA GLU A 283 -22.13 5.13 5.58
C GLU A 283 -21.96 3.87 6.45
N LEU A 284 -20.89 3.82 7.25
CA LEU A 284 -20.66 2.73 8.19
C LEU A 284 -21.73 2.70 9.30
N ALA A 285 -22.18 3.87 9.77
CA ALA A 285 -23.23 3.99 10.80
C ALA A 285 -24.52 3.27 10.38
N ALA A 286 -24.87 3.32 9.09
CA ALA A 286 -26.05 2.62 8.55
C ALA A 286 -25.97 1.09 8.69
N LEU A 287 -24.77 0.54 8.87
CA LEU A 287 -24.51 -0.91 9.02
C LEU A 287 -24.17 -1.32 10.46
N ALA A 288 -23.94 -0.36 11.35
CA ALA A 288 -23.28 -0.60 12.63
C ALA A 288 -24.22 -0.95 13.81
N GLY A 289 -25.52 -1.10 13.56
CA GLY A 289 -26.51 -1.49 14.56
C GLY A 289 -26.45 -0.60 15.81
N PRO A 290 -26.19 -1.14 17.02
CA PRO A 290 -26.12 -0.34 18.25
C PRO A 290 -25.08 0.79 18.24
N ALA A 291 -24.02 0.69 17.41
CA ALA A 291 -22.97 1.70 17.32
C ALA A 291 -23.30 2.85 16.36
N ALA A 292 -24.44 2.80 15.64
CA ALA A 292 -24.82 3.78 14.63
C ALA A 292 -24.81 5.22 15.16
N GLY A 293 -25.41 5.47 16.33
CA GLY A 293 -25.48 6.81 16.91
C GLY A 293 -24.11 7.44 17.17
N ALA A 294 -23.17 6.66 17.74
CA ALA A 294 -21.81 7.12 18.01
C ALA A 294 -21.02 7.40 16.73
N LEU A 295 -21.22 6.59 15.68
CA LEU A 295 -20.56 6.80 14.38
C LEU A 295 -21.10 8.04 13.67
N THR A 296 -22.41 8.29 13.69
CA THR A 296 -23.01 9.52 13.14
C THR A 296 -22.52 10.77 13.89
N GLU A 297 -22.41 10.70 15.22
CA GLU A 297 -21.84 11.80 16.01
C GLU A 297 -20.38 12.07 15.63
N ALA A 298 -19.56 11.02 15.55
CA ALA A 298 -18.17 11.12 15.10
C ALA A 298 -18.08 11.69 13.67
N ALA A 299 -18.94 11.27 12.75
CA ALA A 299 -18.99 11.78 11.38
C ALA A 299 -19.27 13.30 11.35
N ARG A 300 -20.17 13.79 12.20
CA ARG A 300 -20.46 15.23 12.33
C ARG A 300 -19.26 16.00 12.87
N ALA A 301 -18.59 15.48 13.90
CA ALA A 301 -17.39 16.10 14.48
C ALA A 301 -16.26 16.18 13.46
N VAL A 302 -15.99 15.10 12.72
CA VAL A 302 -15.01 15.09 11.61
C VAL A 302 -15.35 16.14 10.57
N SER A 303 -16.62 16.20 10.13
CA SER A 303 -17.10 17.18 9.15
C SER A 303 -16.93 18.63 9.63
N ALA A 304 -17.21 18.89 10.92
CA ALA A 304 -17.01 20.19 11.54
C ALA A 304 -15.52 20.57 11.59
N ALA A 305 -14.65 19.64 11.99
CA ALA A 305 -13.21 19.86 12.06
C ALA A 305 -12.61 20.14 10.67
N ARG A 306 -13.09 19.44 9.64
CA ARG A 306 -12.69 19.68 8.23
C ARG A 306 -13.09 21.07 7.75
N ARG A 307 -14.29 21.54 8.09
CA ARG A 307 -14.73 22.91 7.75
C ARG A 307 -13.97 24.00 8.52
N ALA A 308 -13.56 23.71 9.76
CA ALA A 308 -12.80 24.64 10.58
C ALA A 308 -11.36 24.83 10.11
N PHE A 309 -10.76 23.83 9.44
CA PHE A 309 -9.43 23.98 8.84
C PHE A 309 -9.40 25.12 7.80
N PRO A 310 -8.40 26.03 7.81
CA PRO A 310 -7.15 25.97 8.55
C PRO A 310 -7.15 26.66 9.93
N ASP A 311 -8.29 27.14 10.44
CA ASP A 311 -8.38 27.80 11.75
C ASP A 311 -8.29 26.80 12.89
N ARG A 312 -7.06 26.66 13.42
CA ARG A 312 -6.72 25.70 14.47
C ARG A 312 -7.44 25.98 15.79
N ALA A 313 -7.82 27.22 16.06
CA ALA A 313 -8.47 27.57 17.33
C ALA A 313 -9.87 26.97 17.43
N LEU A 314 -10.51 26.71 16.29
CA LEU A 314 -11.85 26.14 16.22
C LEU A 314 -11.87 24.60 16.30
N LEU A 315 -10.72 23.94 16.07
CA LEU A 315 -10.65 22.47 15.98
C LEU A 315 -11.01 21.73 17.28
N PRO A 316 -10.54 22.13 18.47
CA PRO A 316 -10.91 21.42 19.70
C PRO A 316 -12.42 21.43 19.94
N GLY A 317 -13.10 22.55 19.65
CA GLY A 317 -14.55 22.65 19.78
C GLY A 317 -15.31 21.90 18.68
N ALA A 318 -14.71 21.70 17.51
CA ALA A 318 -15.29 20.93 16.42
C ALA A 318 -15.18 19.40 16.61
N LEU A 319 -14.21 18.95 17.42
CA LEU A 319 -13.94 17.53 17.72
C LEU A 319 -14.48 17.08 19.09
N ALA A 320 -15.03 18.00 19.88
CA ALA A 320 -15.64 17.72 21.18
C ALA A 320 -17.03 17.10 21.01
#